data_AF-A0A843E1C9-F1
#
_entry.id   AF-A0A843E1C9-F1
#
_cell.length_a   1.000
_cell.length_b   1.000
_cell.length_c   1.000
_cell.angle_alpha   90.00
_cell.angle_beta   90.00
_cell.angle_gamma   90.00
#
_symmetry.space_group_name_H-M   'P 1'
#
loop_
_entity.id
_entity.type
_entity.pdbx_description
1 polymer ?
#
loop_
_entity_poly.entity_id
_entity_poly.type
_entity_poly.pdbx_seq_one_letter_code
_entity_poly.pdbx_strand_id
1 'polypeptide(L)'
;MIVNADLYVKDLPGQLVGSLEPISLVDGNIMGVVHNREQIVNHRICINVTFEVECEKQLEALQDIWKSKDVIISRIGSVCKTFPMEYMLIGE
;
A
#
# COMPACT_ATOMS: atom_id res chain seq x y z
N MET A 1 -12.58 6.55 -3.25
CA MET A 1 -11.64 6.32 -4.38
C MET A 1 -10.66 5.23 -4.01
N ILE A 2 -10.36 4.34 -4.94
CA ILE A 2 -9.43 3.23 -4.68
C ILE A 2 -8.06 3.62 -5.18
N VAL A 3 -7.06 3.38 -4.35
CA VAL A 3 -5.68 3.74 -4.55
C VAL A 3 -4.83 2.49 -4.43
N ASN A 4 -3.89 2.33 -5.36
CA ASN A 4 -2.78 1.39 -5.23
C ASN A 4 -1.50 2.19 -4.99
N ALA A 5 -0.73 1.80 -3.98
CA ALA A 5 0.52 2.43 -3.61
C ALA A 5 1.63 1.39 -3.43
N ASP A 6 2.80 1.69 -3.99
CA ASP A 6 4.04 0.99 -3.73
C ASP A 6 4.85 1.81 -2.71
N LEU A 7 5.17 1.19 -1.58
CA LEU A 7 5.86 1.79 -0.44
C LEU A 7 7.16 1.05 -0.16
N TYR A 8 8.23 1.80 0.11
CA TYR A 8 9.50 1.25 0.62
C TYR A 8 9.68 1.63 2.08
N VAL A 9 9.65 0.63 2.95
CA VAL A 9 9.82 0.78 4.40
C VAL A 9 11.15 0.19 4.84
N LYS A 10 11.71 0.66 5.95
CA LYS A 10 12.91 0.04 6.53
C LYS A 10 12.65 -1.43 6.87
N ASP A 11 13.67 -2.27 6.70
CA ASP A 11 13.61 -3.65 7.19
C ASP A 11 13.87 -3.70 8.71
N LEU A 12 12.86 -3.27 9.48
CA LEU A 12 12.87 -3.34 10.95
C LEU A 12 11.55 -3.94 11.45
N PRO A 13 11.54 -4.59 12.62
CA PRO A 13 10.32 -5.07 13.23
C PRO A 13 9.26 -3.97 13.36
N GLY A 14 8.01 -4.30 13.02
CA GLY A 14 6.87 -3.39 13.11
C GLY A 14 6.70 -2.40 11.95
N GLN A 15 7.64 -2.33 10.99
CA GLN A 15 7.58 -1.34 9.90
C GLN A 15 6.42 -1.56 8.93
N LEU A 16 6.04 -2.82 8.67
CA LEU A 16 4.84 -3.12 7.90
C LEU A 16 3.60 -2.50 8.56
N VAL A 17 3.39 -2.75 9.86
CA VAL A 17 2.28 -2.17 10.63
C VAL A 17 2.36 -0.65 10.66
N GLY A 18 3.55 -0.10 10.89
CA GLY A 18 3.78 1.35 10.94
C GLY A 18 3.48 2.07 9.62
N SER A 19 3.58 1.36 8.49
CA SER A 19 3.21 1.88 7.16
C SER A 19 1.72 1.77 6.85
N LEU A 20 1.00 0.83 7.45
CA LEU A 20 -0.44 0.62 7.26
C LEU A 20 -1.29 1.45 8.23
N GLU A 21 -0.82 1.66 9.47
CA GLU A 21 -1.51 2.47 10.48
C GLU A 21 -1.93 3.86 9.98
N PRO A 22 -1.10 4.63 9.23
CA PRO A 22 -1.50 5.90 8.65
C PRO A 22 -2.75 5.83 7.78
N ILE A 23 -2.97 4.73 7.06
CA ILE A 23 -4.15 4.54 6.22
C ILE A 23 -5.40 4.53 7.11
N SER A 24 -5.33 3.86 8.25
CA SER A 24 -6.43 3.82 9.23
C SER A 24 -6.65 5.17 9.92
N LEU A 25 -5.62 6.00 10.10
CA LEU A 25 -5.74 7.33 10.71
C LEU A 25 -6.49 8.34 9.83
N VAL A 26 -6.56 8.10 8.52
CA VAL A 26 -7.31 8.93 7.56
C VAL A 26 -8.64 8.29 7.15
N ASP A 27 -9.15 7.35 7.97
CA ASP A 27 -10.35 6.55 7.72
C ASP A 27 -10.30 5.75 6.41
N GLY A 28 -9.08 5.45 5.93
CA GLY A 28 -8.86 4.64 4.74
C GLY A 28 -9.11 3.16 5.00
N ASN A 29 -9.81 2.51 4.07
CA ASN A 29 -10.15 1.09 4.13
C ASN A 29 -9.16 0.24 3.32
N ILE A 30 -8.38 -0.62 3.97
CA ILE A 30 -7.40 -1.47 3.29
C ILE A 30 -8.10 -2.63 2.59
N MET A 31 -7.89 -2.77 1.28
CA MET A 31 -8.46 -3.86 0.48
C MET A 31 -7.51 -5.05 0.33
N GLY A 32 -6.20 -4.78 0.28
CA GLY A 32 -5.20 -5.83 0.10
C GLY A 32 -3.79 -5.32 0.32
N VAL A 33 -2.93 -6.19 0.82
CA VAL A 33 -1.52 -5.88 1.07
C VAL A 33 -0.69 -7.04 0.52
N VAL A 34 0.28 -6.72 -0.31
CA VAL A 34 1.30 -7.66 -0.78
C VAL A 34 2.65 -7.16 -0.28
N HIS A 35 3.35 -8.01 0.44
CA HIS A 35 4.65 -7.70 1.00
C HIS A 35 5.63 -8.80 0.59
N ASN A 36 6.69 -8.40 -0.09
CA ASN A 36 7.70 -9.32 -0.59
C ASN A 36 9.06 -9.01 0.03
N ARG A 37 9.54 -9.90 0.90
CA ARG A 37 10.85 -9.78 1.55
C ARG A 37 12.04 -10.20 0.67
N GLU A 38 11.79 -10.81 -0.48
CA GLU A 38 12.86 -11.23 -1.39
C GLU A 38 13.41 -10.05 -2.20
N GLN A 39 12.68 -8.93 -2.29
CA GLN A 39 13.08 -7.72 -2.99
C GLN A 39 13.46 -6.61 -2.00
N ILE A 40 14.65 -6.72 -1.41
CA ILE A 40 15.23 -5.68 -0.56
C ILE A 40 16.04 -4.72 -1.43
N VAL A 41 15.68 -3.43 -1.41
CA VAL A 41 16.42 -2.37 -2.11
C VAL A 41 16.90 -1.37 -1.06
N ASN A 42 18.22 -1.16 -0.95
CA ASN A 42 18.80 -0.21 0.02
C ASN A 42 18.33 -0.43 1.48
N HIS A 43 18.28 -1.69 1.94
CA HIS A 43 17.78 -2.07 3.28
C HIS A 43 16.30 -1.71 3.53
N ARG A 44 15.52 -1.59 2.45
CA ARG A 44 14.08 -1.36 2.51
C ARG A 44 13.32 -2.47 1.81
N ILE A 45 12.16 -2.79 2.35
CA ILE A 45 11.24 -3.77 1.79
C ILE A 45 10.13 -3.04 1.05
N CYS A 46 9.78 -3.55 -0.13
CA CYS A 46 8.64 -3.07 -0.90
C CYS A 46 7.33 -3.67 -0.38
N ILE A 47 6.33 -2.81 -0.21
CA ILE A 47 4.96 -3.14 0.15
C ILE A 47 4.06 -2.55 -0.91
N ASN A 48 3.30 -3.39 -1.60
CA ASN A 48 2.18 -2.94 -2.41
C ASN A 48 0.91 -2.98 -1.56
N VAL A 49 0.22 -1.85 -1.46
CA VAL A 49 -1.05 -1.75 -0.73
C VAL A 49 -2.13 -1.19 -1.65
N THR A 50 -3.28 -1.83 -1.62
CA THR A 50 -4.51 -1.33 -2.25
C THR A 50 -5.49 -0.96 -1.16
N PHE A 51 -6.02 0.25 -1.20
CA PHE A 51 -6.91 0.79 -0.17
C PHE A 51 -7.91 1.78 -0.78
N GLU A 52 -8.97 2.08 -0.05
CA GLU A 52 -9.98 3.06 -0.42
C GLU A 52 -9.92 4.25 0.54
N VAL A 53 -9.98 5.46 0.00
CA VAL A 53 -10.09 6.73 0.74
C VAL A 53 -11.21 7.57 0.16
N GLU A 54 -11.89 8.38 0.97
CA GLU A 54 -13.09 9.08 0.52
C GLU A 54 -12.77 10.23 -0.43
N CYS A 55 -11.70 10.98 -0.16
CA CYS A 55 -11.34 12.18 -0.92
C CYS A 55 -9.82 12.35 -1.13
N GLU A 56 -9.46 13.17 -2.11
CA GLU A 56 -8.06 13.47 -2.46
C GLU A 56 -7.30 14.15 -1.30
N LYS A 57 -7.99 14.97 -0.49
CA LYS A 57 -7.40 15.61 0.68
C LYS A 57 -6.91 14.61 1.74
N GLN A 58 -7.64 13.51 1.94
CA GLN A 58 -7.20 12.43 2.84
C GLN A 58 -5.97 11.72 2.26
N LEU A 59 -5.93 11.54 0.94
CA LEU A 59 -4.78 10.96 0.25
C LEU A 59 -3.52 11.84 0.37
N GLU A 60 -3.67 13.15 0.24
CA GLU A 60 -2.57 14.11 0.47
C GLU A 60 -2.06 14.05 1.91
N ALA A 61 -2.97 14.10 2.89
CA ALA A 61 -2.62 13.99 4.31
C ALA A 61 -1.87 12.67 4.61
N LEU A 62 -2.33 11.56 4.03
CA LEU A 62 -1.68 10.25 4.15
C LEU A 62 -0.26 10.24 3.58
N GLN A 63 -0.05 10.86 2.41
CA GLN A 63 1.28 10.98 1.81
C GLN A 63 2.24 11.76 2.71
N ASP A 64 1.77 12.81 3.37
CA ASP A 64 2.59 13.60 4.28
C ASP A 64 2.91 12.83 5.58
N ILE A 65 1.96 12.06 6.11
CA ILE A 65 2.23 11.16 7.24
C ILE A 65 3.29 10.11 6.87
N TRP A 66 3.20 9.49 5.69
CA TRP A 66 4.20 8.53 5.22
C TRP A 66 5.59 9.15 5.09
N LYS A 67 5.71 10.34 4.49
CA LYS A 67 6.99 11.07 4.42
C LYS A 67 7.55 11.34 5.81
N SER A 68 6.70 11.74 6.77
CA SER A 68 7.13 12.01 8.15
C SER A 68 7.63 10.76 8.89
N LYS A 69 7.12 9.57 8.53
CA LYS A 69 7.52 8.27 9.08
C LYS A 69 8.69 7.63 8.33
N ASP A 70 9.35 8.36 7.42
CA ASP A 70 10.43 7.85 6.57
C ASP A 70 10.00 6.66 5.70
N VAL A 71 8.73 6.65 5.26
CA VAL A 71 8.19 5.72 4.26
C VAL A 71 8.34 6.38 2.89
N ILE A 72 9.02 5.69 1.97
CA ILE A 72 9.22 6.20 0.61
C ILE A 72 8.08 5.70 -0.27
N ILE A 73 7.37 6.61 -0.92
CA ILE A 73 6.31 6.28 -1.87
C ILE A 73 6.96 6.20 -3.25
N SER A 74 7.04 5.02 -3.85
CA SER A 74 7.61 4.87 -5.20
C SER A 74 6.58 5.04 -6.31
N ARG A 75 5.33 4.67 -6.03
CA ARG A 75 4.22 4.81 -6.96
C ARG A 75 2.93 4.97 -6.17
N ILE A 76 2.06 5.86 -6.62
CA ILE A 76 0.70 6.00 -6.10
C ILE A 76 -0.22 6.34 -7.26
N GLY A 77 -1.36 5.67 -7.35
CA GLY A 77 -2.31 5.89 -8.44
C GLY A 77 -3.72 5.48 -8.07
N SER A 78 -4.70 6.19 -8.63
CA SER A 78 -6.11 5.81 -8.53
C SER A 78 -6.42 4.65 -9.48
N VAL A 79 -7.26 3.72 -9.03
CA VAL A 79 -7.67 2.54 -9.80
C VAL A 79 -9.10 2.75 -10.31
N CYS A 80 -9.30 2.70 -11.63
CA CYS A 80 -10.64 2.66 -12.25
C CYS A 80 -11.13 1.20 -12.33
N LYS A 81 -12.39 0.91 -11.97
CA LYS A 81 -12.93 -0.47 -11.91
C LYS A 81 -14.00 -0.79 -12.96
N THR A 82 -13.79 -1.92 -13.64
CA THR A 82 -14.79 -2.93 -14.05
C THR A 82 -14.14 -4.30 -13.78
N PHE A 83 -14.89 -5.28 -13.26
CA PHE A 83 -14.29 -6.53 -12.75
C PHE A 83 -14.75 -7.79 -13.52
N PRO A 84 -13.83 -8.44 -14.22
CA PRO A 84 -13.94 -9.83 -14.65
C PRO A 84 -13.22 -10.80 -13.68
N MET A 85 -13.74 -12.02 -13.57
CA MET A 85 -13.27 -13.07 -12.65
C MET A 85 -12.24 -14.00 -13.30
N GLU A 86 -11.29 -14.52 -12.51
CA GLU A 86 -10.31 -15.51 -12.96
C GLU A 86 -10.52 -16.87 -12.28
N TYR A 87 -10.39 -17.94 -13.05
CA TYR A 87 -10.52 -19.32 -12.61
C TYR A 87 -9.18 -20.03 -12.74
N MET A 88 -8.84 -20.83 -11.75
CA MET A 88 -7.69 -21.73 -11.80
C MET A 88 -8.22 -23.16 -11.91
N LEU A 89 -7.95 -23.80 -13.04
CA LEU A 89 -8.23 -25.22 -13.26
C LEU A 89 -6.91 -25.97 -13.22
N ILE A 90 -6.81 -26.93 -12.31
CA ILE A 90 -5.62 -27.75 -12.10
C ILE A 90 -6.04 -29.20 -12.32
N GLY A 91 -5.34 -29.88 -13.24
CA GLY A 91 -5.47 -31.31 -13.51
C GLY A 91 -4.09 -31.97 -13.47
N GLU A 92 -4.07 -33.30 -13.35
CA GLU A 92 -2.84 -34.10 -13.37
C GLU A 92 -2.04 -33.99 -14.68
#